data_AF-A0A2V2MTX3-F1
#
_entry.id   AF-A0A2V2MTX3-F1
#
_cell.length_a   1.000
_cell.length_b   1.000
_cell.length_c   1.000
_cell.angle_alpha   90.00
_cell.angle_beta   90.00
_cell.angle_gamma   90.00
#
_symmetry.space_group_name_H-M   'P 1'
#
loop_
_entity.id
_entity.type
_entity.pdbx_description
1 polymer ?
#
loop_
_entity_poly.entity_id
_entity_poly.type
_entity_poly.pdbx_seq_one_letter_code
_entity_poly.pdbx_strand_id
1 'polypeptide(L)' 'MFVCGKPAIGIQFLGCCASAVCEDHAERYILSLAPGERLKSGSCTFVRYSLDEISGNEK' A
#
# COMPACT_ATOMS: atom_id res chain seq x y z
N MET A 1 -3.80 -14.17 12.66
CA MET A 1 -3.19 -13.05 11.90
C MET A 1 -4.07 -12.82 10.69
N PHE A 2 -5.02 -11.88 10.80
CA PHE A 2 -6.09 -11.76 9.81
C PHE A 2 -5.64 -10.89 8.65
N VAL A 3 -5.43 -11.51 7.50
CA VAL A 3 -5.27 -10.81 6.22
C VAL A 3 -6.69 -10.51 5.72
N CYS A 4 -6.94 -9.26 5.34
CA CYS A 4 -8.26 -8.79 4.90
C CYS A 4 -8.80 -9.53 3.67
N GLY A 5 -7.94 -10.15 2.85
CA GLY A 5 -8.31 -10.87 1.63
C GLY A 5 -8.69 -9.97 0.44
N LYS A 6 -8.88 -8.66 0.68
CA LYS A 6 -9.06 -7.66 -0.39
C LYS A 6 -7.73 -7.40 -1.11
N PRO A 7 -7.76 -7.01 -2.40
CA PRO A 7 -6.56 -6.70 -3.17
C PRO A 7 -5.78 -5.56 -2.51
N ALA A 8 -4.48 -5.73 -2.38
CA ALA A 8 -3.60 -4.70 -1.88
C ALA A 8 -3.47 -3.59 -2.93
N ILE A 9 -3.62 -2.34 -2.48
CA ILE A 9 -3.48 -1.15 -3.34
C ILE A 9 -2.10 -0.51 -3.20
N GLY A 10 -1.32 -0.98 -2.22
CA GLY A 10 -0.01 -0.44 -1.90
C GLY A 10 0.62 -1.13 -0.70
N ILE A 11 1.80 -0.64 -0.33
CA ILE A 11 2.55 -1.07 0.84
C ILE A 11 2.93 0.14 1.68
N GLN A 12 2.74 0.02 2.99
CA GLN A 12 3.18 1.01 3.95
C GLN A 12 4.29 0.43 4.83
N PHE A 13 5.35 1.21 4.97
CA PHE A 13 6.48 0.97 5.84
C PHE A 13 6.33 1.92 7.04
N LEU A 14 6.00 1.35 8.20
CA LEU A 14 5.86 2.09 9.46
C LEU A 14 7.07 1.77 10.33
N GLY A 15 8.15 2.55 10.13
CA GLY A 15 9.42 2.29 10.79
C GLY A 15 10.10 1.03 10.24
N CYS A 16 10.25 -0.01 11.07
CA CYS A 16 10.88 -1.27 10.67
C CYS A 16 9.91 -2.30 10.07
N CYS A 17 8.61 -2.06 10.18
CA CYS A 17 7.59 -2.99 9.70
C CYS A 17 7.07 -2.56 8.33
N ALA A 18 6.82 -3.52 7.45
CA ALA A 18 6.17 -3.32 6.17
C ALA A 18 4.89 -4.15 6.09
N SER A 19 3.83 -3.59 5.54
CA SER A 19 2.59 -4.34 5.28
C SER A 19 1.91 -3.86 4.02
N ALA A 20 1.53 -4.82 3.18
CA ALA A 20 0.64 -4.59 2.06
C ALA A 20 -0.77 -4.31 2.60
N VAL A 21 -1.40 -3.26 2.08
CA VAL A 21 -2.67 -2.75 2.58
C VAL A 21 -3.67 -2.60 1.44
N CYS A 22 -4.91 -2.99 1.69
CA CYS A 22 -6.04 -2.72 0.79
C CYS A 22 -6.62 -1.33 1.07
N GLU A 23 -7.52 -0.83 0.22
CA GLU A 23 -8.12 0.51 0.33
C GLU A 23 -8.72 0.81 1.72
N ASP A 24 -9.30 -0.21 2.33
CA ASP A 24 -9.99 -0.12 3.61
C ASP A 24 -9.03 -0.08 4.82
N HIS A 25 -7.83 -0.65 4.67
CA HIS A 25 -6.82 -0.75 5.74
C HIS A 25 -5.60 0.14 5.49
N ALA A 26 -5.55 0.82 4.35
CA ALA A 26 -4.44 1.69 4.00
C ALA A 26 -4.52 3.03 4.74
N GLU A 27 -3.36 3.55 5.13
CA GLU A 27 -3.27 4.91 5.63
C GLU A 27 -3.72 5.92 4.55
N ARG A 28 -4.36 7.01 4.98
CA ARG A 28 -4.89 8.05 4.09
C ARG A 28 -3.84 8.60 3.11
N TYR A 29 -2.58 8.59 3.50
CA TYR A 29 -1.46 8.98 2.65
C TYR A 29 -1.37 8.13 1.38
N ILE A 30 -1.52 6.80 1.46
CA ILE A 30 -1.57 5.94 0.27
C ILE A 30 -2.80 6.25 -0.58
N LEU A 31 -3.93 6.58 0.04
CA LEU A 31 -5.16 6.94 -0.69
C LEU A 31 -5.02 8.24 -1.48
N SER A 32 -4.19 9.17 -1.01
CA SER A 32 -3.89 10.43 -1.71
C SER A 32 -2.78 10.33 -2.76
N LEU A 33 -2.05 9.22 -2.83
CA LEU A 33 -1.00 9.02 -3.84
C LEU A 33 -1.57 8.54 -5.17
N ALA A 34 -1.00 9.04 -6.26
CA ALA A 34 -1.26 8.50 -7.59
C ALA A 34 -0.73 7.07 -7.72
N PRO A 35 -1.32 6.22 -8.58
CA PRO A 35 -0.83 4.87 -8.82
C PRO A 35 0.64 4.88 -9.29
N GLY A 36 1.51 4.14 -8.59
CA GLY A 36 2.95 4.12 -8.83
C GLY A 36 3.76 5.16 -8.05
N GLU A 37 3.12 6.07 -7.32
CA GLU A 37 3.81 7.04 -6.49
C GLU A 37 4.19 6.52 -5.11
N ARG A 38 5.19 7.16 -4.52
CA ARG A 38 5.64 6.91 -3.16
C ARG A 38 5.86 8.20 -2.39
N LEU A 39 5.42 8.21 -1.15
CA LEU A 39 5.60 9.30 -0.20
C LEU A 39 6.48 8.83 0.95
N LYS A 40 7.52 9.60 1.27
CA LYS A 40 8.31 9.39 2.48
C LYS A 40 7.98 10.49 3.48
N SER A 41 7.59 10.10 4.69
CA SER A 41 7.30 11.02 5.79
C SER A 41 8.06 10.58 7.04
N GLY A 42 9.20 11.23 7.29
CA GLY A 42 10.11 10.87 8.37
C GLY A 42 10.62 9.42 8.24
N SER A 43 10.31 8.60 9.25
CA SER A 43 10.64 7.17 9.29
C SER A 43 9.61 6.28 8.60
N CYS A 44 8.50 6.84 8.11
CA CYS A 44 7.46 6.10 7.41
C CYS A 44 7.58 6.28 5.89
N THR A 45 7.30 5.22 5.14
CA THR A 45 7.25 5.26 3.66
C THR A 45 5.96 4.64 3.18
N PHE A 46 5.28 5.30 2.27
CA PHE A 46 4.01 4.89 1.71
C PHE A 46 4.18 4.72 0.20
N VAL A 47 3.77 3.58 -0.35
CA VAL A 47 3.91 3.28 -1.78
C VAL A 47 2.57 2.82 -2.31
N ARG A 48 2.06 3.49 -3.35
CA ARG A 48 0.87 3.08 -4.09
C ARG A 48 1.29 2.21 -5.25
N TYR A 49 0.70 1.04 -5.40
CA TYR A 49 0.96 0.19 -6.57
C TYR A 49 0.42 0.85 -7.84
N SER A 50 1.09 0.57 -8.96
CA SER A 50 0.62 0.98 -10.28
C SER A 50 -0.62 0.18 -10.67
N LEU A 51 -1.48 0.74 -11.54
CA LEU A 51 -2.67 0.03 -12.05
C LEU A 51 -2.34 -1.31 -12.75
N ASP A 52 -1.15 -1.39 -13.33
CA ASP A 52 -0.59 -2.61 -13.92
C ASP A 52 -0.35 -3.71 -12.87
N GLU A 53 0.14 -3.33 -11.68
CA GLU A 53 0.47 -4.28 -10.61
C GLU A 53 -0.76 -4.72 -9.80
N ILE A 54 -1.78 -3.86 -9.70
CA ILE A 54 -3.03 -4.19 -9.01
C ILE A 54 -3.84 -5.25 -9.77
N SER A 55 -3.68 -5.31 -11.10
CA SER A 55 -4.36 -6.29 -11.96
C SER A 55 -3.72 -7.68 -11.96
N GLY A 56 -2.58 -7.87 -11.27
CA GLY A 56 -1.78 -9.11 -11.32
C GLY A 56 -1.73 -9.94 -10.04
N ASN A 57 -2.33 -9.51 -8.93
CA ASN A 57 -2.19 -10.18 -7.62
C ASN A 57 -3.25 -11.29 -7.40
N GLU A 58 -3.40 -12.18 -8.39
CA GLU A 58 -4.19 -13.43 -8.34
C GLU A 58 -3.30 -14.67 -8.55
N LYS A 59 -2.05 -14.68 -8.05
CA LYS A 59 -1.21 -15.88 -8.07
C LYS A 59 -0.72 -16.27 -6.68
#